data_AF-A0AAV2IIB4-F1
#
_entry.id   AF-A0AAV2IIB4-F1
#
_cell.length_a   1.000
_cell.length_b   1.000
_cell.length_c   1.000
_cell.angle_alpha   90.00
_cell.angle_beta   90.00
_cell.angle_gamma   90.00
#
_symmetry.space_group_name_H-M   'P 1'
#
loop_
_entity.id
_entity.type
_entity.pdbx_description
1 polymer ?
#
loop_
_entity_poly.entity_id
_entity_poly.type
_entity_poly.pdbx_seq_one_letter_code
_entity_poly.pdbx_strand_id
1 'polypeptide(L)'
;MTAYSAFGIVVSLFGLVTNAVNIKTFVAMGTQDGVTVSFLFLSSAELVCFSATLGQQLSMALWVTEIFSHYTTVIPYHPMIFNLCFANIRNCLFTIPVVITLYVSVMKCMCVVRPLHFKNMFSKTRTMWVMSAICVFAVVSYLPIFATTGVTRQYDKNISRTRPMFWSSPHRDLIKSIVWTARDSFPAVVSQIIVVACIYVMSRTLIRAARFQGLPSRREDEAG
;
A
#
# COMPACT_ATOMS: atom_id res chain seq x y z
N MET A 1 5.89 -22.65 -6.92
CA MET A 1 5.15 -22.23 -5.71
C MET A 1 6.08 -21.87 -4.54
N THR A 2 7.08 -22.70 -4.25
CA THR A 2 8.13 -22.44 -3.23
C THR A 2 8.96 -21.20 -3.54
N ALA A 3 9.46 -21.05 -4.78
CA ALA A 3 10.25 -19.88 -5.20
C ALA A 3 9.47 -18.56 -5.07
N TYR A 4 8.18 -18.55 -5.43
CA TYR A 4 7.30 -17.38 -5.28
C TYR A 4 7.15 -16.96 -3.80
N SER A 5 6.94 -17.95 -2.92
CA SER A 5 6.78 -17.70 -1.48
C SER A 5 8.09 -17.21 -0.86
N ALA A 6 9.22 -17.82 -1.24
CA ALA A 6 10.55 -17.41 -0.78
C ALA A 6 10.89 -15.97 -1.21
N PHE A 7 10.65 -15.63 -2.48
CA PHE A 7 10.82 -14.26 -2.98
C PHE A 7 9.93 -13.27 -2.23
N GLY A 8 8.65 -13.62 -2.01
CA GLY A 8 7.72 -12.80 -1.25
C GLY A 8 8.16 -12.54 0.19
N ILE A 9 8.76 -13.53 0.86
CA ILE A 9 9.33 -13.37 2.22
C ILE A 9 10.48 -12.37 2.20
N VAL A 10 11.44 -12.53 1.28
CA VAL A 10 12.60 -11.62 1.17
C VAL A 10 12.15 -10.18 0.91
N VAL A 11 11.25 -9.98 -0.04
CA VAL A 11 10.70 -8.65 -0.35
C VAL A 11 9.96 -8.06 0.85
N SER A 12 9.19 -8.87 1.58
CA SER A 12 8.46 -8.40 2.76
C SER A 12 9.41 -7.99 3.90
N LEU A 13 10.47 -8.75 4.14
CA LEU A 13 11.49 -8.40 5.15
C LEU A 13 12.21 -7.10 4.78
N PHE A 14 12.61 -6.96 3.52
CA PHE A 14 13.23 -5.73 3.04
C PHE A 14 12.27 -4.54 3.21
N GLY A 15 11.02 -4.69 2.77
CA GLY A 15 9.98 -3.67 2.91
C GLY A 15 9.74 -3.27 4.36
N LEU A 16 9.75 -4.21 5.30
CA LEU A 16 9.63 -3.93 6.73
C LEU A 16 10.81 -3.11 7.26
N VAL A 17 12.04 -3.52 6.95
CA VAL A 17 13.25 -2.83 7.42
C VAL A 17 13.31 -1.41 6.85
N THR A 18 13.13 -1.25 5.55
CA THR A 18 13.18 0.06 4.90
C THR A 18 12.10 1.00 5.44
N ASN A 19 10.87 0.51 5.61
CA ASN A 19 9.79 1.35 6.15
C ASN A 19 9.98 1.69 7.63
N ALA A 20 10.55 0.79 8.44
CA ALA A 20 10.90 1.09 9.82
C ALA A 20 11.97 2.20 9.91
N VAL A 21 12.99 2.14 9.05
CA VAL A 21 14.01 3.21 8.94
C VAL A 21 13.37 4.52 8.50
N ASN A 22 12.47 4.50 7.51
CA ASN A 22 11.74 5.67 7.04
C ASN A 22 10.93 6.31 8.17
N ILE A 23 10.16 5.52 8.93
CA ILE A 23 9.38 6.00 10.08
C ILE A 23 10.29 6.67 11.11
N LYS A 24 11.39 6.01 11.51
CA LYS A 24 12.35 6.59 12.45
C LYS A 24 12.89 7.92 11.95
N THR A 25 13.20 7.99 10.67
CA THR A 25 13.76 9.19 10.01
C THR A 25 12.74 10.33 9.97
N PHE A 26 11.49 10.07 9.60
CA PHE A 26 10.43 11.09 9.57
C PHE A 26 10.01 11.55 10.96
N VAL A 27 10.05 10.68 11.97
CA VAL A 27 9.85 11.08 13.36
C VAL A 27 10.98 11.98 13.84
N ALA A 28 12.24 11.63 13.51
CA ALA A 28 13.41 12.42 13.88
C ALA A 28 13.47 13.81 13.20
N MET A 29 12.98 13.93 11.96
CA MET A 29 12.86 15.22 11.27
C MET A 29 11.86 16.18 11.95
N GLY A 30 10.95 15.66 12.78
CA GLY A 30 9.83 16.41 13.32
C GLY A 30 8.75 16.62 12.26
N THR A 31 7.50 16.29 12.60
CA THR A 31 6.35 16.44 11.69
C THR A 31 5.92 17.90 11.57
N GLN A 32 6.78 18.75 11.01
CA GLN A 32 6.56 20.20 10.97
C GLN A 32 5.63 20.62 9.82
N ASP A 33 5.61 19.85 8.73
CA ASP A 33 4.87 20.15 7.51
C ASP A 33 4.00 18.98 7.03
N GLY A 34 3.03 19.27 6.16
CA GLY A 34 2.11 18.27 5.62
C GLY A 34 2.82 17.19 4.79
N VAL A 35 3.95 17.50 4.15
CA VAL A 35 4.66 16.53 3.31
C VAL A 35 5.31 15.46 4.17
N THR A 36 6.04 15.84 5.22
CA THR A 36 6.66 14.87 6.16
C THR A 36 5.60 14.00 6.85
N VAL A 37 4.45 14.59 7.24
CA VAL A 37 3.33 13.80 7.78
C VAL A 37 2.82 12.77 6.77
N SER A 38 2.66 13.15 5.51
CA SER A 38 2.18 12.24 4.46
C SER A 38 3.14 11.07 4.23
N PHE A 39 4.45 11.34 4.23
CA PHE A 39 5.46 10.28 4.11
C PHE A 39 5.52 9.36 5.33
N LEU A 40 5.31 9.90 6.54
CA LEU A 40 5.21 9.11 7.75
C LEU A 40 4.00 8.16 7.69
N PHE A 41 2.83 8.66 7.28
CA PHE A 41 1.63 7.85 7.08
C PHE A 41 1.82 6.80 5.98
N LEU A 42 2.45 7.18 4.86
CA LEU A 42 2.79 6.25 3.78
C LEU A 42 3.66 5.10 4.29
N SER A 43 4.77 5.42 4.96
CA SER A 43 5.70 4.41 5.48
C SER A 43 5.06 3.53 6.54
N SER A 44 4.20 4.10 7.38
CA SER A 44 3.43 3.35 8.38
C SER A 44 2.45 2.38 7.72
N ALA A 45 1.70 2.82 6.69
CA ALA A 45 0.79 1.97 5.96
C ALA A 45 1.52 0.85 5.20
N GLU A 46 2.66 1.16 4.57
CA GLU A 46 3.50 0.17 3.89
C GLU A 46 4.07 -0.85 4.87
N LEU A 47 4.52 -0.43 6.06
CA LEU A 47 4.98 -1.34 7.12
C LEU A 47 3.90 -2.39 7.47
N VAL A 48 2.66 -1.96 7.67
CA VAL A 48 1.54 -2.87 7.99
C VAL A 48 1.17 -3.73 6.78
N CYS A 49 1.25 -3.21 5.55
CA CYS A 49 1.02 -4.01 4.34
C CYS A 49 2.09 -5.11 4.18
N PHE A 50 3.36 -4.80 4.42
CA PHE A 50 4.44 -5.78 4.35
C PHE A 50 4.39 -6.80 5.49
N SER A 51 3.95 -6.41 6.70
CA SER A 51 3.75 -7.37 7.80
C SER A 51 2.62 -8.37 7.49
N ALA A 52 1.50 -7.89 6.94
CA ALA A 52 0.42 -8.75 6.47
C ALA A 52 0.88 -9.66 5.32
N THR A 53 1.67 -9.14 4.38
CA THR A 53 2.23 -9.92 3.27
C THR A 53 3.16 -11.02 3.80
N LEU A 54 4.03 -10.71 4.76
CA LEU A 54 4.91 -11.70 5.40
C LEU A 54 4.09 -12.82 6.06
N GLY A 55 3.06 -12.48 6.83
CA GLY A 55 2.16 -13.46 7.44
C GLY A 55 1.47 -14.36 6.40
N GLN A 56 1.03 -13.79 5.28
CA GLN A 56 0.47 -14.54 4.15
C GLN A 56 1.48 -15.54 3.57
N GLN A 57 2.73 -15.11 3.34
CA GLN A 57 3.76 -15.99 2.76
C GLN A 57 4.21 -17.09 3.71
N LEU A 58 4.32 -16.80 5.02
CA LEU A 58 4.64 -17.81 6.03
C LEU A 58 3.55 -18.88 6.12
N SER A 59 2.29 -18.46 6.12
CA SER A 59 1.15 -19.38 6.07
C SER A 59 1.16 -20.25 4.81
N MET A 60 1.55 -19.68 3.66
CA MET A 60 1.70 -20.43 2.42
C MET A 60 2.83 -21.46 2.51
N ALA A 61 3.97 -21.09 3.09
CA ALA A 61 5.10 -21.99 3.30
C ALA A 61 4.71 -23.17 4.20
N LEU A 62 3.97 -22.91 5.29
CA LEU A 62 3.46 -23.95 6.20
C LEU A 62 2.52 -24.95 5.49
N TRP A 63 1.64 -24.45 4.62
CA TRP A 63 0.78 -25.32 3.81
C TRP A 63 1.58 -26.21 2.86
N VAL A 64 2.58 -25.62 2.21
CA VAL A 64 3.48 -26.36 1.30
C VAL A 64 4.25 -27.43 2.06
N THR A 65 4.78 -27.13 3.26
CA THR A 65 5.47 -28.13 4.09
C THR A 65 4.55 -29.28 4.52
N GLU A 66 3.27 -29.00 4.84
CA GLU A 66 2.30 -30.02 5.21
C GLU A 66 2.08 -31.01 4.05
N ILE A 67 1.93 -30.49 2.82
CA ILE A 67 1.79 -31.30 1.59
C ILE A 67 3.05 -32.13 1.32
N PHE A 68 4.23 -31.53 1.36
CA PHE A 68 5.49 -32.24 1.10
C PHE A 68 5.81 -33.30 2.16
N SER A 69 5.34 -33.10 3.39
CA SER A 69 5.48 -34.08 4.48
C SER A 69 4.48 -35.23 4.41
N HIS A 70 3.64 -35.31 3.37
CA HIS A 70 2.52 -36.27 3.27
C HIS A 70 1.63 -36.25 4.53
N TYR A 71 1.39 -35.07 5.11
CA TYR A 71 0.59 -34.88 6.32
C TYR A 71 1.11 -35.63 7.56
N THR A 72 2.41 -35.98 7.61
CA THR A 72 3.03 -36.51 8.84
C THR A 72 3.18 -35.43 9.91
N THR A 73 3.44 -34.18 9.50
CA THR A 73 3.44 -33.01 10.38
C THR A 73 2.12 -32.27 10.22
N VAL A 74 1.09 -32.64 11.00
CA VAL A 74 -0.22 -32.00 10.93
C VAL A 74 -0.24 -30.72 11.76
N ILE A 75 -0.49 -29.60 11.10
CA ILE A 75 -0.69 -28.32 11.77
C ILE A 75 -2.13 -28.28 12.33
N PRO A 76 -2.32 -27.94 13.63
CA PRO A 76 -3.65 -27.96 14.27
C PRO A 76 -4.72 -27.09 13.59
N TYR A 77 -4.29 -25.99 12.97
CA TYR A 77 -5.12 -25.08 12.20
C TYR A 77 -4.76 -25.20 10.72
N HIS A 78 -5.77 -25.24 9.84
CA HIS A 78 -5.49 -25.28 8.41
C HIS A 78 -4.76 -23.98 7.98
N PRO A 79 -3.53 -24.06 7.44
CA PRO A 79 -2.73 -22.86 7.18
C PRO A 79 -3.42 -21.84 6.26
N MET A 80 -4.21 -22.29 5.26
CA MET A 80 -5.05 -21.46 4.40
C MET A 80 -5.91 -20.40 5.12
N ILE A 81 -6.36 -20.67 6.36
CA ILE A 81 -7.12 -19.67 7.13
C ILE A 81 -6.29 -18.40 7.30
N PHE A 82 -5.06 -18.56 7.78
CA PHE A 82 -4.15 -17.43 7.98
C PHE A 82 -3.77 -16.78 6.65
N ASN A 83 -3.52 -17.57 5.61
CA ASN A 83 -3.19 -17.05 4.28
C ASN A 83 -4.26 -16.09 3.80
N LEU A 84 -5.53 -16.50 3.91
CA LEU A 84 -6.63 -15.72 3.38
C LEU A 84 -7.00 -14.53 4.28
N CYS A 85 -6.91 -14.69 5.60
CA CYS A 85 -7.03 -13.57 6.54
C CYS A 85 -6.00 -12.48 6.24
N PHE A 86 -4.72 -12.86 6.14
CA PHE A 86 -3.66 -11.91 5.80
C PHE A 86 -3.82 -11.33 4.39
N ALA A 87 -4.27 -12.12 3.41
CA ALA A 87 -4.55 -11.62 2.07
C ALA A 87 -5.67 -10.57 2.05
N ASN A 88 -6.76 -10.80 2.79
CA ASN A 88 -7.87 -9.85 2.90
C ASN A 88 -7.45 -8.57 3.63
N ILE A 89 -6.71 -8.70 4.74
CA ILE A 89 -6.14 -7.54 5.47
C ILE A 89 -5.21 -6.74 4.55
N ARG A 90 -4.30 -7.42 3.85
CA ARG A 90 -3.38 -6.78 2.90
C ARG A 90 -4.13 -6.03 1.81
N ASN A 91 -5.14 -6.65 1.19
CA ASN A 91 -5.93 -6.00 0.15
C ASN A 91 -6.68 -4.78 0.70
N CYS A 92 -7.28 -4.88 1.89
CA CYS A 92 -7.93 -3.76 2.58
C CYS A 92 -6.95 -2.59 2.80
N LEU A 93 -5.74 -2.88 3.26
CA LEU A 93 -4.76 -1.83 3.56
C LEU A 93 -4.06 -1.27 2.32
N PHE A 94 -3.98 -2.02 1.22
CA PHE A 94 -3.23 -1.64 0.03
C PHE A 94 -3.71 -0.35 -0.66
N THR A 95 -4.98 0.02 -0.52
CA THR A 95 -5.48 1.29 -1.08
C THR A 95 -4.94 2.51 -0.36
N ILE A 96 -4.58 2.39 0.92
CA ILE A 96 -4.04 3.50 1.70
C ILE A 96 -2.75 4.04 1.05
N PRO A 97 -1.68 3.24 0.86
CA PRO A 97 -0.45 3.75 0.25
C PRO A 97 -0.65 4.21 -1.20
N VAL A 98 -1.56 3.60 -1.97
CA VAL A 98 -1.88 4.06 -3.34
C VAL A 98 -2.45 5.48 -3.33
N VAL A 99 -3.47 5.74 -2.51
CA VAL A 99 -4.11 7.06 -2.44
C VAL A 99 -3.18 8.10 -1.80
N ILE A 100 -2.38 7.72 -0.80
CA ILE A 100 -1.38 8.62 -0.22
C ILE A 100 -0.30 8.97 -1.26
N THR A 101 0.16 8.01 -2.07
CA THR A 101 1.14 8.26 -3.13
C THR A 101 0.61 9.23 -4.17
N LEU A 102 -0.67 9.10 -4.55
CA LEU A 102 -1.36 10.07 -5.40
C LEU A 102 -1.35 11.46 -4.76
N TYR A 103 -1.76 11.57 -3.50
CA TYR A 103 -1.79 12.83 -2.76
C TYR A 103 -0.40 13.48 -2.68
N VAL A 104 0.64 12.70 -2.37
CA VAL A 104 2.04 13.17 -2.34
C VAL A 104 2.52 13.64 -3.70
N SER A 105 2.14 12.94 -4.78
CA SER A 105 2.50 13.34 -6.14
C SER A 105 1.88 14.68 -6.54
N VAL A 106 0.62 14.90 -6.18
CA VAL A 106 -0.07 16.19 -6.38
C VAL A 106 0.58 17.29 -5.54
N MET A 107 0.90 17.02 -4.27
CA MET A 107 1.61 17.98 -3.41
C MET A 107 2.93 18.42 -4.05
N LYS A 108 3.77 17.46 -4.47
CA LYS A 108 5.07 17.75 -5.11
C LYS A 108 4.91 18.58 -6.39
N CYS A 109 3.90 18.27 -7.21
CA CYS A 109 3.59 19.05 -8.40
C CYS A 109 3.20 20.50 -8.05
N MET A 110 2.31 20.66 -7.06
CA MET A 110 1.82 21.97 -6.63
C MET A 110 2.92 22.83 -5.98
N CYS A 111 3.87 22.23 -5.26
CA CYS A 111 5.05 22.94 -4.73
C CYS A 111 5.81 23.69 -5.83
N VAL A 112 5.93 23.09 -7.01
CA VAL A 112 6.71 23.62 -8.13
C VAL A 112 5.87 24.59 -8.96
N VAL A 113 4.61 24.26 -9.24
CA VAL A 113 3.75 25.06 -10.14
C VAL A 113 3.20 26.30 -9.44
N ARG A 114 2.84 26.21 -8.16
CA ARG A 114 2.21 27.31 -7.39
C ARG A 114 2.75 27.37 -5.94
N PRO A 115 4.02 27.74 -5.73
CA PRO A 115 4.64 27.74 -4.40
C PRO A 115 3.92 28.62 -3.37
N LEU A 116 3.36 29.76 -3.80
CA LEU A 116 2.64 30.70 -2.91
C LEU A 116 1.33 30.10 -2.35
N HIS A 117 0.64 29.26 -3.11
CA HIS A 117 -0.61 28.63 -2.68
C HIS A 117 -0.37 27.33 -1.90
N PHE A 118 0.80 26.70 -2.07
CA PHE A 118 1.16 25.43 -1.47
C PHE A 118 1.10 25.47 0.06
N LYS A 119 1.71 26.49 0.68
CA LYS A 119 1.83 26.61 2.14
C LYS A 119 0.48 26.71 2.86
N ASN A 120 -0.52 27.33 2.24
CA ASN A 120 -1.88 27.44 2.78
C ASN A 120 -2.75 26.21 2.48
N MET A 121 -2.52 25.54 1.35
CA MET A 121 -3.35 24.41 0.93
C MET A 121 -3.01 23.13 1.70
N PHE A 122 -1.73 22.88 1.96
CA PHE A 122 -1.22 21.64 2.56
C PHE A 122 -0.69 21.83 3.99
N SER A 123 -1.49 22.45 4.85
CA SER A 123 -1.15 22.54 6.26
C SER A 123 -1.17 21.16 6.94
N LYS A 124 -0.40 21.05 8.03
CA LYS A 124 -0.29 19.81 8.83
C LYS A 124 -1.67 19.28 9.24
N THR A 125 -2.53 20.14 9.79
CA THR A 125 -3.86 19.76 10.28
C THR A 125 -4.77 19.24 9.17
N ARG A 126 -4.80 19.92 8.02
CA ARG A 126 -5.60 19.46 6.87
C ARG A 126 -5.09 18.12 6.36
N THR A 127 -3.78 17.95 6.28
CA THR A 127 -3.17 16.69 5.86
C THR A 127 -3.54 15.55 6.81
N MET A 128 -3.48 15.76 8.14
CA MET A 128 -3.90 14.73 9.10
C MET A 128 -5.36 14.31 8.93
N TRP A 129 -6.26 15.26 8.68
CA TRP A 129 -7.67 14.96 8.38
C TRP A 129 -7.84 14.14 7.10
N VAL A 130 -7.15 14.54 6.02
CA VAL A 130 -7.17 13.81 4.74
C VAL A 130 -6.63 12.39 4.92
N MET A 131 -5.49 12.20 5.61
CA MET A 131 -4.92 10.88 5.89
C MET A 131 -5.88 10.00 6.70
N SER A 132 -6.52 10.58 7.71
CA SER A 132 -7.50 9.86 8.54
C SER A 132 -8.71 9.42 7.71
N ALA A 133 -9.22 10.30 6.84
CA ALA A 133 -10.32 9.99 5.94
C ALA A 133 -9.96 8.87 4.95
N ILE A 134 -8.73 8.85 4.41
CA ILE A 134 -8.23 7.78 3.55
C ILE A 134 -8.24 6.43 4.29
N CYS A 135 -7.76 6.41 5.53
CA CYS A 135 -7.76 5.19 6.35
C CYS A 135 -9.19 4.67 6.60
N VAL A 136 -10.12 5.55 6.98
CA VAL A 136 -11.53 5.18 7.21
C VAL A 136 -12.17 4.66 5.92
N PHE A 137 -11.96 5.35 4.80
CA PHE A 137 -12.48 4.91 3.50
C PHE A 137 -11.95 3.52 3.11
N ALA A 138 -10.66 3.26 3.31
CA ALA A 138 -10.05 1.98 2.98
C ALA A 138 -10.68 0.82 3.79
N VAL A 139 -10.95 1.03 5.08
CA VAL A 139 -11.59 0.02 5.95
C VAL A 139 -13.06 -0.17 5.59
N VAL A 140 -13.83 0.92 5.49
CA VAL A 140 -15.28 0.87 5.23
C VAL A 140 -15.58 0.23 3.87
N SER A 141 -14.80 0.57 2.84
CA SER A 141 -14.97 0.01 1.49
C SER A 141 -14.73 -1.51 1.41
N TYR A 142 -14.02 -2.09 2.40
CA TYR A 142 -13.72 -3.52 2.43
C TYR A 142 -14.66 -4.33 3.34
N LEU A 143 -15.53 -3.67 4.12
CA LEU A 143 -16.49 -4.34 5.02
C LEU A 143 -17.35 -5.42 4.35
N PRO A 144 -17.87 -5.26 3.11
CA PRO A 144 -18.67 -6.30 2.45
C PRO A 144 -17.90 -7.61 2.25
N ILE A 145 -16.58 -7.53 2.02
CA ILE A 145 -15.73 -8.71 1.89
C ILE A 145 -15.57 -9.38 3.25
N PHE A 146 -15.32 -8.63 4.32
CA PHE A 146 -15.22 -9.21 5.66
C PHE A 146 -16.52 -9.89 6.10
N ALA A 147 -17.68 -9.30 5.77
CA ALA A 147 -18.99 -9.87 6.09
C ALA A 147 -19.31 -11.18 5.34
N THR A 148 -18.64 -11.47 4.22
CA THR A 148 -18.89 -12.64 3.38
C THR A 148 -17.88 -13.77 3.57
N THR A 149 -16.98 -13.61 4.54
CA THR A 149 -15.89 -14.55 4.84
C THR A 149 -15.94 -14.96 6.30
N GLY A 150 -15.75 -16.25 6.58
CA GLY A 150 -15.78 -16.77 7.93
C GLY A 150 -14.92 -18.00 8.12
N VAL A 151 -14.82 -18.48 9.36
CA VAL A 151 -14.16 -19.74 9.70
C VAL A 151 -15.23 -20.71 10.18
N THR A 152 -15.30 -21.89 9.56
CA THR A 152 -16.21 -22.95 9.99
C THR A 152 -15.45 -24.26 10.18
N ARG A 153 -15.97 -25.16 11.03
CA ARG A 153 -15.37 -26.48 11.20
C ARG A 153 -15.78 -27.37 10.03
N GLN A 154 -14.81 -27.83 9.26
CA GLN A 154 -15.05 -28.73 8.12
C GLN A 154 -14.23 -30.02 8.29
N TYR A 155 -14.76 -31.12 7.76
CA TYR A 155 -14.07 -32.40 7.76
C TYR A 155 -12.99 -32.41 6.67
N ASP A 156 -11.74 -32.64 7.06
CA ASP A 156 -10.64 -32.77 6.11
C ASP A 156 -10.44 -34.23 5.72
N LYS A 157 -10.54 -34.51 4.42
CA LYS A 157 -10.33 -35.86 3.86
C LYS A 157 -8.86 -36.29 3.93
N ASN A 158 -7.90 -35.37 3.95
CA ASN A 158 -6.47 -35.70 3.91
C ASN A 158 -5.94 -36.19 5.26
N ILE A 159 -6.49 -35.67 6.36
CA ILE A 159 -6.08 -36.02 7.74
C ILE A 159 -7.15 -36.80 8.50
N SER A 160 -8.27 -37.13 7.84
CA SER A 160 -9.44 -37.81 8.42
C SER A 160 -9.92 -37.20 9.74
N ARG A 161 -9.87 -35.86 9.85
CA ARG A 161 -10.22 -35.13 11.07
C ARG A 161 -10.90 -33.81 10.75
N THR A 162 -11.84 -33.40 11.60
CA THR A 162 -12.47 -32.08 11.53
C THR A 162 -11.51 -31.02 12.05
N ARG A 163 -11.17 -30.05 11.19
CA ARG A 163 -10.38 -28.88 11.57
C ARG A 163 -11.08 -27.59 11.16
N PRO A 164 -10.76 -26.45 11.80
CA PRO A 164 -11.22 -25.16 11.31
C PRO A 164 -10.72 -24.96 9.89
N MET A 165 -11.64 -24.62 8.97
CA MET A 165 -11.35 -24.28 7.59
C MET A 165 -12.05 -22.98 7.23
N PHE A 166 -11.56 -22.35 6.16
CA PHE A 166 -12.17 -21.14 5.65
C PHE A 166 -13.52 -21.46 4.99
N TRP A 167 -14.53 -20.66 5.32
CA TRP A 167 -15.81 -20.67 4.66
C TRP A 167 -15.99 -19.43 3.80
N SER A 168 -16.50 -19.64 2.59
CA SER A 168 -16.83 -18.60 1.64
C SER A 168 -18.31 -18.67 1.30
N SER A 169 -19.01 -17.54 1.34
CA SER A 169 -20.36 -17.44 0.77
C SER A 169 -20.34 -17.72 -0.75
N PRO A 170 -21.37 -18.36 -1.32
CA PRO A 170 -21.52 -18.55 -2.77
C PRO A 170 -21.50 -17.23 -3.56
N HIS A 171 -21.95 -16.14 -2.93
CA HIS A 171 -22.00 -14.80 -3.56
C HIS A 171 -20.68 -14.04 -3.46
N ARG A 172 -19.65 -14.61 -2.82
CA ARG A 172 -18.38 -13.93 -2.57
C ARG A 172 -17.68 -13.53 -3.87
N ASP A 173 -17.70 -14.37 -4.90
CA ASP A 173 -16.96 -14.06 -6.14
C ASP A 173 -17.58 -12.87 -6.88
N LEU A 174 -18.91 -12.76 -6.88
CA LEU A 174 -19.61 -11.60 -7.40
C LEU A 174 -19.26 -10.34 -6.58
N ILE A 175 -19.39 -10.41 -5.25
CA ILE A 175 -19.09 -9.27 -4.36
C ILE A 175 -17.62 -8.85 -4.48
N LYS A 176 -16.71 -9.82 -4.52
CA LYS A 176 -15.28 -9.60 -4.69
C LYS A 176 -14.97 -8.96 -6.05
N SER A 177 -15.61 -9.39 -7.13
CA SER A 177 -15.43 -8.79 -8.45
C SER A 177 -15.91 -7.34 -8.47
N ILE A 178 -17.09 -7.06 -7.91
CA ILE A 178 -17.65 -5.70 -7.83
C ILE A 178 -16.72 -4.79 -7.02
N VAL A 179 -16.32 -5.24 -5.82
CA VAL A 179 -15.40 -4.47 -4.97
C VAL A 179 -14.08 -4.26 -5.68
N TRP A 180 -13.47 -5.31 -6.26
CA TRP A 180 -12.20 -5.19 -6.96
C TRP A 180 -12.26 -4.18 -8.13
N THR A 181 -13.29 -4.25 -8.97
CA THR A 181 -13.43 -3.32 -10.10
C THR A 181 -13.66 -1.89 -9.62
N ALA A 182 -14.59 -1.68 -8.69
CA ALA A 182 -14.99 -0.34 -8.26
C ALA A 182 -13.95 0.34 -7.35
N ARG A 183 -13.27 -0.43 -6.50
CA ARG A 183 -12.38 0.08 -5.44
C ARG A 183 -10.91 0.01 -5.83
N ASP A 184 -10.50 -1.06 -6.52
CA ASP A 184 -9.08 -1.25 -6.88
C ASP A 184 -8.80 -0.78 -8.30
N SER A 185 -9.47 -1.38 -9.30
CA SER A 185 -9.12 -1.16 -10.71
C SER A 185 -9.37 0.28 -11.14
N PHE A 186 -10.57 0.81 -10.92
CA PHE A 186 -10.93 2.13 -11.42
C PHE A 186 -10.12 3.25 -10.75
N PRO A 187 -10.03 3.34 -9.40
CA PRO A 187 -9.22 4.36 -8.75
C PRO A 187 -7.72 4.22 -9.05
N ALA A 188 -7.20 3.01 -9.21
CA ALA A 188 -5.80 2.81 -9.60
C ALA A 188 -5.53 3.43 -10.97
N VAL A 189 -6.34 3.15 -11.99
CA VAL A 189 -6.14 3.71 -13.34
C VAL A 189 -6.21 5.25 -13.31
N VAL A 190 -7.22 5.82 -12.65
CA VAL A 190 -7.36 7.27 -12.51
C VAL A 190 -6.15 7.87 -11.78
N SER A 191 -5.72 7.26 -10.68
CA SER A 191 -4.56 7.73 -9.91
C SER A 191 -3.28 7.73 -10.75
N GLN A 192 -3.04 6.70 -11.56
CA GLN A 192 -1.86 6.61 -12.42
C GLN A 192 -1.86 7.72 -13.48
N ILE A 193 -3.00 7.99 -14.11
CA ILE A 193 -3.13 9.08 -15.09
C ILE A 193 -2.78 10.43 -14.43
N ILE A 194 -3.30 10.69 -13.23
CA ILE A 194 -3.03 11.93 -12.49
C ILE A 194 -1.54 12.03 -12.12
N VAL A 195 -0.93 10.96 -11.60
CA VAL A 195 0.50 10.94 -11.25
C VAL A 195 1.38 11.23 -12.47
N VAL A 196 1.11 10.60 -13.61
CA VAL A 196 1.82 10.86 -14.87
C VAL A 196 1.69 12.31 -15.30
N ALA A 197 0.47 12.87 -15.24
CA ALA A 197 0.24 14.28 -15.54
C ALA A 197 1.01 15.21 -14.58
N CYS A 198 1.01 14.92 -13.28
CA CYS A 198 1.78 15.66 -12.28
C CYS A 198 3.29 15.65 -12.56
N ILE A 199 3.85 14.49 -12.90
CA ILE A 199 5.27 14.34 -13.25
C ILE A 199 5.59 15.15 -14.51
N TYR A 200 4.74 15.06 -15.53
CA TYR A 200 4.91 15.81 -16.78
C TYR A 200 4.93 17.33 -16.54
N VAL A 201 3.92 17.86 -15.82
CA VAL A 201 3.81 19.28 -15.50
C VAL A 201 4.97 19.75 -14.64
N MET A 202 5.35 18.99 -13.61
CA MET A 202 6.47 19.29 -12.72
C MET A 202 7.78 19.38 -13.50
N SER A 203 8.06 18.39 -14.36
CA SER A 203 9.29 18.34 -15.18
C SER A 203 9.36 19.52 -16.14
N ARG A 204 8.26 19.85 -16.82
CA ARG A 204 8.20 21.01 -17.73
C ARG A 204 8.44 22.32 -16.99
N THR A 205 7.87 22.48 -15.81
CA THR A 205 8.03 23.70 -15.00
C THR A 205 9.45 23.84 -14.48
N LEU A 206 10.05 22.75 -14.00
CA LEU A 206 11.46 22.73 -13.56
C LEU A 206 12.42 23.08 -14.70
N ILE A 207 12.23 22.51 -15.90
CA ILE A 207 13.09 22.81 -17.06
C ILE A 207 12.96 24.28 -17.47
N ARG A 208 11.74 24.84 -17.45
CA ARG A 208 11.54 26.27 -17.74
C ARG A 208 12.26 27.14 -16.71
N ALA A 209 12.08 26.86 -15.43
CA ALA A 209 12.74 27.60 -14.35
C ALA A 209 14.28 27.54 -14.45
N ALA A 210 14.84 26.36 -14.73
CA ALA A 210 16.28 26.18 -14.91
C ALA A 210 16.83 27.01 -16.10
N ARG A 211 16.09 27.08 -17.21
CA ARG A 211 16.48 27.93 -18.36
C ARG A 211 16.48 29.41 -18.01
N PHE A 212 15.50 29.90 -17.24
CA PHE A 212 15.48 31.29 -16.79
C PHE A 212 16.66 31.63 -15.88
N GLN A 213 17.11 30.69 -15.04
CA GLN A 213 18.26 30.86 -14.16
C GLN A 213 19.62 30.73 -14.88
N GLY A 214 19.67 30.11 -16.06
CA GLY A 214 20.89 30.02 -16.89
C GLY A 214 21.07 31.17 -17.88
N LEU A 215 20.09 32.06 -18.02
CA LEU A 215 20.19 33.28 -18.83
C LEU A 215 21.02 34.45 -18.24
N PRO A 216 21.17 34.63 -16.91
CA PRO A 216 21.96 35.72 -16.34
C PRO A 216 23.47 35.59 -16.56
N SER A 217 24.02 34.36 -16.52
CA SER A 217 25.47 34.13 -16.57
C SER A 217 26.11 34.30 -17.94
N ARG A 218 25.32 34.43 -19.02
CA ARG A 218 25.86 34.61 -20.39
C ARG A 218 25.93 36.07 -20.85
N ARG A 219 25.26 36.99 -20.15
CA ARG A 219 25.29 38.42 -20.50
C ARG A 219 26.51 39.15 -19.94
N GLU A 220 27.16 38.63 -18.91
CA GLU A 220 28.38 39.23 -18.34
C GLU A 220 29.63 38.82 -19.12
N ASP A 221 29.63 37.65 -19.79
CA ASP A 221 30.75 37.16 -20.59
C ASP A 221 30.80 37.75 -22.02
N GLU A 222 29.69 38.30 -22.53
CA GLU A 222 29.62 38.91 -23.87
C GLU A 222 29.75 40.45 -23.84
N ALA A 223 30.00 41.04 -22.67
CA ALA A 223 30.15 42.49 -22.47
C ALA A 223 31.59 42.92 -22.09
N GLY A 224 32.57 42.01 -22.16
CA GLY A 224 34.00 42.25 -21.89
C GLY A 224 34.85 42.30 -23.15
#